data_AF-A0A3N9TK08-F1
#
_entry.id   AF-A0A3N9TK08-F1
#
_cell.length_a   1.000
_cell.length_b   1.000
_cell.length_c   1.000
_cell.angle_alpha   90.00
_cell.angle_beta   90.00
_cell.angle_gamma   90.00
#
_symmetry.space_group_name_H-M   'P 1'
#
loop_
_entity.id
_entity.type
_entity.pdbx_description
1 polymer ?
#
loop_
_entity_poly.entity_id
_entity_poly.type
_entity_poly.pdbx_seq_one_letter_code
_entity_poly.pdbx_strand_id
1 'polypeptide(L)'
;MLGGISIWQLVIIAAIVVLLFGTKKLRNVGGDLGSAIKGFKKAMNNDETAKPEAKAAQAAQLEGKDADFADVKSTYGKEQA
;
A
#
# COMPACT_ATOMS: atom_id res chain seq x y z
N MET A 1 4.17 40.36 3.16
CA MET A 1 4.41 39.74 4.48
C MET A 1 3.81 38.32 4.56
N LEU A 2 3.83 37.53 3.47
CA LEU A 2 3.28 36.17 3.42
C LEU A 2 4.29 35.16 2.83
N GLY A 3 5.59 35.40 3.01
CA GLY A 3 6.67 34.56 2.48
C GLY A 3 7.47 33.86 3.58
N GLY A 4 6.80 33.35 4.61
CA GLY A 4 7.47 32.89 5.85
C GLY A 4 7.51 31.38 6.07
N ILE A 5 6.69 30.60 5.35
CA ILE A 5 6.69 29.14 5.52
C ILE A 5 7.69 28.57 4.52
N SER A 6 8.95 28.48 4.96
CA SER A 6 9.97 27.78 4.19
C SER A 6 9.78 26.26 4.34
N ILE A 7 10.10 25.53 3.27
CA ILE A 7 9.96 24.08 3.18
C ILE A 7 10.70 23.38 4.33
N TRP A 8 11.82 23.95 4.78
CA TRP A 8 12.61 23.42 5.90
C TRP A 8 11.84 23.38 7.23
N GLN A 9 10.98 24.37 7.50
CA GLN A 9 10.17 24.43 8.70
C GLN A 9 9.08 23.35 8.67
N LEU A 10 8.50 23.08 7.50
CA LEU A 10 7.51 22.00 7.34
C LEU A 10 8.11 20.63 7.63
N VAL A 11 9.36 20.37 7.20
CA VAL A 11 10.05 19.11 7.49
C VAL A 11 10.28 18.92 8.99
N ILE A 12 10.70 19.97 9.69
CA ILE A 12 10.92 19.93 11.15
C ILE A 12 9.60 19.64 11.87
N ILE A 13 8.51 20.30 11.48
CA ILE A 13 7.18 20.05 12.06
C ILE A 13 6.72 18.62 11.77
N ALA A 14 6.89 18.15 10.54
CA ALA A 14 6.54 16.79 10.15
C ALA A 14 7.31 15.74 10.96
N ALA A 15 8.61 15.98 11.23
CA ALA A 15 9.42 15.09 12.05
C ALA A 15 8.87 14.99 13.49
N ILE A 16 8.47 16.11 14.09
CA ILE A 16 7.86 16.13 15.43
C ILE A 16 6.53 15.35 15.43
N VAL A 17 5.67 15.57 14.44
CA VAL A 17 4.40 14.84 14.30
C VAL A 17 4.65 13.33 14.17
N VAL A 18 5.61 12.92 13.34
CA VAL A 18 5.98 11.51 13.19
C VAL A 18 6.49 10.90 14.50
N LEU A 19 7.26 11.65 15.30
CA LEU A 19 7.75 11.18 16.60
C LEU A 19 6.63 11.06 17.63
N LEU A 20 5.67 12.00 17.66
CA LEU A 20 4.53 11.98 18.59
C LEU A 20 3.53 10.88 18.27
N PHE A 21 3.14 10.74 17.00
CA PHE A 21 2.15 9.75 16.56
C PHE A 21 2.77 8.38 16.29
N GLY A 22 4.09 8.32 16.08
CA GLY A 22 4.81 7.14 15.64
C GLY A 22 4.58 6.80 14.16
N THR A 23 5.57 6.18 13.53
CA THR A 23 5.50 5.78 12.11
C THR A 23 4.42 4.74 11.83
N LYS A 24 4.05 3.92 12.82
CA LYS A 24 3.05 2.84 12.67
C LYS A 24 1.64 3.37 12.45
N LYS A 25 1.20 4.36 13.25
CA LYS A 25 -0.10 5.03 13.08
C LYS A 25 -0.13 5.84 11.78
N LEU A 26 0.96 6.57 11.51
CA LEU A 26 1.07 7.40 10.32
C LEU A 26 1.10 6.56 9.02
N ARG A 27 1.69 5.37 9.03
CA ARG A 27 1.69 4.45 7.88
C ARG A 27 0.31 3.85 7.63
N ASN A 28 -0.39 3.43 8.69
CA ASN A 28 -1.73 2.85 8.54
C ASN A 28 -2.70 3.89 7.97
N VAL A 29 -2.77 5.09 8.56
CA VAL A 29 -3.65 6.16 8.08
C VAL A 29 -3.16 6.79 6.78
N GLY A 30 -1.84 6.95 6.64
CA GLY A 30 -1.22 7.51 5.43
C GLY A 30 -1.31 6.59 4.21
N GLY A 31 -1.40 5.28 4.40
CA GLY A 31 -1.65 4.33 3.31
C GLY A 31 -3.03 4.50 2.69
N ASP A 32 -4.05 4.64 3.54
CA ASP A 32 -5.45 4.82 3.09
C ASP A 32 -5.63 6.19 2.42
N LEU A 33 -5.17 7.26 3.09
CA LEU A 33 -5.22 8.62 2.55
C LEU A 33 -4.37 8.78 1.29
N GLY A 34 -3.18 8.18 1.28
CA GLY A 34 -2.27 8.21 0.12
C GLY A 34 -2.84 7.49 -1.09
N SER A 35 -3.55 6.38 -0.88
CA SER A 35 -4.24 5.65 -1.95
C SER A 35 -5.38 6.46 -2.56
N ALA A 36 -6.16 7.14 -1.72
CA ALA A 36 -7.23 8.04 -2.17
C ALA A 36 -6.67 9.23 -2.99
N ILE A 37 -5.62 9.88 -2.50
CA ILE A 37 -4.95 11.00 -3.19
C ILE A 37 -4.29 10.53 -4.49
N LYS A 38 -3.73 9.32 -4.54
CA LYS A 38 -3.16 8.74 -5.76
C LYS A 38 -4.22 8.53 -6.84
N GLY A 39 -5.42 8.06 -6.47
CA GLY A 39 -6.56 7.95 -7.37
C GLY A 39 -7.03 9.32 -7.88
N PHE A 40 -7.12 10.31 -6.99
CA PHE A 40 -7.48 11.68 -7.34
C PHE A 40 -6.47 12.32 -8.31
N LYS A 41 -5.17 12.23 -8.01
CA LYS A 41 -4.12 12.69 -8.91
C LYS A 41 -4.20 11.98 -10.27
N LYS A 42 -4.41 10.66 -10.27
CA LYS A 42 -4.50 9.88 -11.51
C LYS A 42 -5.70 10.32 -12.37
N ALA A 43 -6.86 10.58 -11.77
CA ALA A 43 -8.03 11.08 -12.49
C ALA A 43 -7.77 12.48 -13.06
N MET A 44 -7.19 13.38 -12.26
CA MET A 44 -6.88 14.75 -12.65
C MET A 44 -5.79 14.85 -13.74
N ASN A 45 -4.85 13.90 -13.79
CA ASN A 45 -3.80 13.86 -14.84
C ASN A 45 -4.25 13.06 -16.09
N ASN A 46 -5.42 12.40 -16.06
CA ASN A 46 -5.91 11.64 -17.23
C ASN A 46 -6.54 12.54 -18.30
N ASP A 47 -6.80 13.81 -17.97
CA ASP A 47 -7.30 14.83 -18.91
C ASP A 47 -6.16 15.53 -19.70
N GLU A 48 -4.90 15.43 -19.25
CA GLU A 48 -3.73 16.02 -19.93
C GLU A 48 -2.67 14.94 -20.22
N THR A 49 -2.72 14.36 -21.43
CA THR A 49 -1.70 13.48 -22.05
C THR A 49 -1.37 12.12 -21.38
N ALA A 50 -1.77 11.05 -22.06
CA ALA A 50 -1.45 9.67 -21.75
C ALA A 50 0.05 9.33 -21.94
N LYS A 51 0.70 8.79 -20.90
CA LYS A 51 1.76 7.74 -20.98
C LYS A 51 2.01 7.11 -19.58
N PRO A 52 2.65 5.92 -19.50
CA PRO A 52 2.24 4.84 -18.60
C PRO A 52 3.14 4.72 -17.36
N GLU A 53 2.82 3.72 -16.53
CA GLU A 53 3.65 3.16 -15.45
C GLU A 53 3.51 3.85 -14.07
N ALA A 54 3.58 3.19 -12.91
CA ALA A 54 4.13 1.88 -12.59
C ALA A 54 3.34 1.20 -11.45
N LYS A 55 3.24 -0.12 -11.62
CA LYS A 55 3.19 -1.18 -10.62
C LYS A 55 3.62 -0.74 -9.20
N ALA A 56 2.68 -0.60 -8.28
CA ALA A 56 2.96 -0.45 -6.85
C ALA A 56 1.86 -1.16 -6.04
N ALA A 57 1.79 -2.49 -6.19
CA ALA A 57 1.00 -3.38 -5.33
C ALA A 57 1.48 -4.85 -5.42
N GLN A 58 2.78 -5.08 -5.64
CA GLN A 58 3.40 -6.41 -5.46
C GLN A 58 4.44 -6.31 -4.35
N ALA A 59 3.97 -6.10 -3.13
CA ALA A 59 4.78 -6.19 -1.91
C ALA A 59 3.86 -6.41 -0.70
N ALA A 60 2.95 -7.40 -0.76
CA ALA A 60 2.18 -7.83 0.41
C ALA A 60 1.54 -9.22 0.26
N GLN A 61 1.95 -10.06 -0.71
CA GLN A 61 1.40 -11.41 -0.87
C GLN A 61 2.50 -12.45 -0.80
N LEU A 62 3.18 -12.52 0.34
CA LEU A 62 4.03 -13.64 0.77
C LEU A 62 3.98 -13.73 2.30
N GLU A 63 2.81 -13.96 2.88
CA GLU A 63 2.72 -14.59 4.21
C GLU A 63 1.33 -15.20 4.39
N GLY A 64 1.29 -16.53 4.55
CA GLY A 64 0.11 -17.26 5.04
C GLY A 64 -0.82 -17.86 3.99
N LYS A 65 -0.37 -18.93 3.29
CA LYS A 65 -1.32 -19.88 2.69
C LYS A 65 -0.76 -21.31 2.64
N ASP A 66 -0.32 -21.82 3.79
CA ASP A 66 -0.20 -23.26 4.01
C ASP A 66 -1.55 -23.77 4.53
N ALA A 67 -2.45 -24.01 3.60
CA ALA A 67 -3.58 -24.92 3.80
C ALA A 67 -3.59 -25.83 2.58
N ASP A 68 -2.56 -26.68 2.49
CA ASP A 68 -2.45 -27.67 1.42
C ASP A 68 -3.32 -28.89 1.75
N PHE A 69 -4.16 -29.19 0.78
CA PHE A 69 -5.29 -30.08 0.81
C PHE A 69 -4.79 -31.49 0.45
N ALA A 70 -3.97 -32.08 1.33
CA ALA A 70 -3.28 -33.34 1.03
C ALA A 70 -4.07 -34.62 1.39
N ASP A 71 -5.29 -34.53 1.93
CA ASP A 71 -6.01 -35.72 2.43
C ASP A 71 -7.12 -36.28 1.52
N VAL A 72 -7.44 -35.65 0.37
CA VAL A 72 -8.61 -36.05 -0.45
C VAL A 72 -8.28 -36.95 -1.65
N LYS A 73 -7.07 -37.52 -1.73
CA LYS A 73 -6.68 -38.43 -2.84
C LYS A 73 -6.45 -39.90 -2.45
N SER A 74 -6.56 -40.27 -1.17
CA SER A 74 -6.26 -41.65 -0.73
C SER A 74 -7.47 -42.60 -0.80
N THR A 75 -8.70 -42.10 -0.89
CA THR A 75 -9.92 -42.90 -0.68
C THR A 75 -10.62 -43.44 -1.94
N TYR A 76 -10.08 -43.24 -3.14
CA TYR A 76 -10.73 -43.68 -4.40
C TYR A 76 -9.83 -44.50 -5.35
N GLY A 77 -8.77 -45.14 -4.82
CA GLY A 77 -7.77 -45.84 -5.62
C GLY A 77 -7.51 -47.32 -5.29
N LYS A 78 -8.26 -47.94 -4.37
CA LYS A 78 -8.11 -49.38 -4.04
C LYS A 78 -9.44 -50.11 -4.16
N GLU A 79 -9.92 -50.26 -5.39
CA GLU A 79 -10.98 -51.24 -5.74
C GLU A 79 -10.79 -51.80 -7.16
N GLN A 80 -9.55 -51.97 -7.61
CA GLN A 80 -9.22 -52.69 -8.85
C GLN A 80 -7.77 -53.24 -8.76
N ALA A 81 -7.56 -54.25 -7.91
CA ALA A 81 -6.45 -55.22 -8.01
C ALA A 81 -6.71 -56.38 -7.04
#